data_AF-A0A351M0R9-F1
#
_entry.id   AF-A0A351M0R9-F1
#
_cell.length_a   1.000
_cell.length_b   1.000
_cell.length_c   1.000
_cell.angle_alpha   90.00
_cell.angle_beta   90.00
_cell.angle_gamma   90.00
#
_symmetry.space_group_name_H-M   'P 1'
#
loop_
_entity.id
_entity.type
_entity.pdbx_description
1 polymer ?
#
loop_
_entity_poly.entity_id
_entity_poly.type
_entity_poly.pdbx_seq_one_letter_code
_entity_poly.pdbx_strand_id
1 'polypeptide(L)'
;MAAFALSPWAAKLVLPLVWGGAAVGIWFRLRFTKAPRQVVAIPYLVVGWCLLPVAGDAWHHLGVAGFVLLLLGGLLYTAGAVIYAFRTPDPWPETFGFHEMFHACTVAAAVLHYVAIAFIVLPKAG
;
A
#
# COMPACT_ATOMS: atom_id res chain seq x y z
N MET A 1 0.64 -3.17 -15.87
CA MET A 1 -0.64 -3.45 -15.19
C MET A 1 -1.48 -2.19 -14.97
N ALA A 2 -0.99 -1.13 -14.30
CA ALA A 2 -1.73 0.13 -14.18
C ALA A 2 -2.17 0.72 -15.54
N ALA A 3 -1.33 0.58 -16.58
CA ALA A 3 -1.63 1.01 -17.94
C ALA A 3 -2.79 0.26 -18.63
N PHE A 4 -3.19 -0.91 -18.12
CA PHE A 4 -4.27 -1.71 -18.69
C PHE A 4 -5.58 -1.62 -17.88
N ALA A 5 -5.50 -1.20 -16.62
CA ALA A 5 -6.62 -1.22 -15.68
C ALA A 5 -7.18 0.17 -15.35
N LEU A 6 -6.40 1.21 -15.63
CA LEU A 6 -6.75 2.61 -15.41
C LEU A 6 -6.69 3.36 -16.73
N SER A 7 -7.36 4.50 -16.79
CA SER A 7 -7.26 5.37 -17.95
C SER A 7 -5.80 5.84 -18.20
N PRO A 8 -5.47 6.26 -19.44
CA PRO A 8 -4.11 6.68 -19.77
C PRO A 8 -3.57 7.81 -18.91
N TRP A 9 -4.42 8.71 -18.42
CA TRP A 9 -4.01 9.82 -17.56
C TRP A 9 -3.67 9.31 -16.15
N ALA A 10 -4.50 8.43 -15.60
CA ALA A 10 -4.31 7.85 -14.27
C ALA A 10 -3.03 6.99 -14.24
N ALA A 11 -2.79 6.19 -15.28
CA ALA A 11 -1.55 5.43 -15.43
C ALA A 11 -0.30 6.33 -15.50
N LYS A 12 -0.37 7.43 -16.27
CA LYS A 12 0.72 8.42 -16.40
C LYS A 12 0.98 9.20 -15.11
N LEU A 13 0.02 9.25 -14.19
CA LEU A 13 0.18 9.90 -12.89
C LEU A 13 0.69 8.91 -11.83
N VAL A 14 0.07 7.74 -11.71
CA VAL A 14 0.39 6.75 -10.67
C VAL A 14 1.79 6.17 -10.88
N LEU A 15 2.20 5.87 -12.12
CA LEU A 15 3.51 5.26 -12.37
C LEU A 15 4.68 6.15 -11.90
N PRO A 16 4.80 7.42 -12.33
CA PRO A 16 5.84 8.31 -11.83
C PRO A 16 5.76 8.55 -10.32
N LEU A 17 4.56 8.64 -9.74
CA LEU A 17 4.41 8.80 -8.29
C LEU A 17 4.97 7.61 -7.51
N VAL A 18 4.64 6.39 -7.94
CA VAL A 18 5.13 5.17 -7.28
C VAL A 18 6.64 5.03 -7.45
N TRP A 19 7.16 5.20 -8.67
CA TRP A 19 8.60 5.07 -8.95
C TRP A 19 9.42 6.20 -8.32
N GLY A 20 8.95 7.44 -8.42
CA GLY A 20 9.58 8.59 -7.78
C GLY A 20 9.56 8.47 -6.26
N GLY A 21 8.42 8.10 -5.70
CA GLY A 21 8.29 7.83 -4.26
C GLY A 21 9.18 6.69 -3.77
N ALA A 22 9.31 5.60 -4.54
CA ALA A 22 10.22 4.51 -4.23
C ALA A 22 11.69 4.96 -4.25
N ALA A 23 12.10 5.73 -5.26
CA ALA A 23 13.45 6.28 -5.35
C ALA A 23 13.78 7.21 -4.17
N VAL A 24 12.85 8.09 -3.80
CA VAL A 24 12.96 8.97 -2.63
C VAL A 24 13.03 8.15 -1.34
N GLY A 25 12.18 7.13 -1.19
CA GLY A 25 12.19 6.23 -0.03
C GLY A 25 13.51 5.47 0.13
N ILE A 26 14.06 4.96 -0.96
CA ILE A 26 15.39 4.31 -0.98
C ILE A 26 16.47 5.31 -0.57
N TRP A 27 16.51 6.47 -1.20
CA TRP A 27 17.49 7.52 -0.88
C TRP A 27 17.41 7.93 0.60
N PHE A 28 16.20 8.14 1.10
CA PHE A 28 15.95 8.50 2.49
C PHE A 28 16.47 7.40 3.44
N ARG A 29 16.16 6.13 3.16
CA ARG A 29 16.58 5.01 4.00
C ARG A 29 18.11 4.80 4.00
N LEU A 30 18.77 5.08 2.88
CA LEU A 30 20.23 5.03 2.79
C LEU A 30 20.89 6.20 3.52
N ARG A 31 20.32 7.41 3.46
CA ARG A 31 20.90 8.61 4.07
C ARG A 31 20.65 8.71 5.57
N PHE A 32 19.52 8.18 6.04
CA PHE A 32 19.05 8.29 7.42
C PHE A 32 18.92 6.91 8.09
N THR A 33 20.01 6.15 8.15
CA THR A 33 20.03 4.79 8.75
C THR A 33 19.68 4.76 10.24
N LYS A 34 19.86 5.88 10.96
CA LYS A 34 19.52 6.04 12.38
C LYS A 34 18.19 6.77 12.63
N ALA A 35 17.41 7.05 11.59
CA ALA A 35 16.14 7.75 11.78
C ALA A 35 15.16 6.94 12.65
N PRO A 36 14.35 7.62 13.48
CA PRO A 36 13.30 6.96 14.23
C PRO A 36 12.30 6.29 13.29
N ARG A 37 11.75 5.16 13.70
CA ARG A 37 10.88 4.29 12.86
C ARG A 37 9.67 5.02 12.28
N GLN A 38 9.13 6.00 13.00
CA GLN A 38 8.02 6.84 12.54
C GLN A 38 8.38 7.60 11.26
N VAL A 39 9.59 8.16 11.20
CA VAL A 39 10.08 8.91 10.05
C VAL A 39 10.34 7.97 8.86
N VAL A 40 10.79 6.75 9.15
CA VAL A 40 10.98 5.72 8.13
C VAL A 40 9.64 5.26 7.54
N ALA A 41 8.55 5.24 8.31
CA ALA A 41 7.23 4.77 7.85
C ALA A 41 6.51 5.78 6.93
N ILE A 42 6.74 7.09 7.10
CA ILE A 42 6.03 8.16 6.39
C ILE A 42 6.13 8.02 4.85
N PRO A 43 7.32 7.85 4.24
CA PRO A 43 7.44 7.70 2.79
C PRO A 43 6.62 6.52 2.25
N TYR A 44 6.59 5.39 2.97
CA TYR A 44 5.83 4.20 2.55
C TYR A 44 4.32 4.43 2.62
N LEU A 45 3.83 5.15 3.64
CA LEU A 45 2.42 5.53 3.73
C LEU A 45 2.03 6.47 2.58
N VAL A 46 2.83 7.51 2.31
CA VAL A 46 2.54 8.46 1.23
C VAL A 46 2.45 7.76 -0.12
N VAL A 47 3.39 6.87 -0.43
CA VAL A 47 3.37 6.10 -1.68
C VAL A 47 2.20 5.11 -1.71
N GLY A 48 1.88 4.47 -0.58
CA GLY A 48 0.77 3.52 -0.47
C GLY A 48 -0.61 4.11 -0.83
N TRP A 49 -0.79 5.42 -0.65
CA TRP A 49 -2.04 6.12 -0.99
C TRP A 49 -2.04 6.78 -2.37
N CYS A 50 -1.09 6.43 -3.25
CA CYS A 50 -1.02 6.95 -4.63
C CYS A 50 -2.27 6.65 -5.48
N LEU A 51 -3.17 5.77 -5.03
CA LEU A 51 -4.44 5.48 -5.67
C LEU A 51 -5.53 6.54 -5.40
N LEU A 52 -5.42 7.34 -4.32
CA LEU A 52 -6.44 8.35 -3.97
C LEU A 52 -6.70 9.40 -5.05
N PRO A 53 -5.67 9.99 -5.70
CA PRO A 53 -5.88 10.97 -6.77
C PRO A 53 -6.63 10.41 -7.97
N VAL A 54 -6.63 9.08 -8.12
CA VAL A 54 -7.30 8.36 -9.22
C VAL A 54 -8.46 7.52 -8.71
N ALA A 55 -9.00 7.79 -7.51
CA ALA A 55 -10.03 6.97 -6.88
C ALA A 55 -11.31 6.84 -7.73
N GLY A 56 -11.74 7.92 -8.40
CA GLY A 56 -12.87 7.88 -9.32
C GLY A 56 -12.60 6.97 -10.53
N ASP A 57 -11.41 7.08 -11.12
CA ASP A 57 -10.98 6.22 -12.23
C ASP A 57 -10.92 4.75 -11.81
N ALA A 58 -10.32 4.49 -10.65
CA ALA A 58 -10.27 3.17 -10.03
C ALA A 58 -11.67 2.60 -9.77
N TRP A 59 -12.60 3.40 -9.26
CA TRP A 59 -13.99 2.97 -9.05
C TRP A 59 -14.68 2.57 -10.36
N HIS A 60 -14.55 3.38 -11.41
CA HIS A 60 -15.19 3.13 -12.69
C HIS A 60 -14.58 1.93 -13.44
N HIS A 61 -13.25 1.78 -13.43
CA HIS A 61 -12.58 0.74 -14.20
C HIS A 61 -12.43 -0.58 -13.44
N LEU A 62 -12.16 -0.53 -12.13
CA LEU A 62 -12.02 -1.74 -11.31
C LEU A 62 -13.38 -2.26 -10.83
N GLY A 63 -14.39 -1.41 -10.77
CA GLY A 63 -15.68 -1.71 -10.18
C GLY A 63 -15.61 -1.75 -8.65
N VAL A 64 -16.78 -1.84 -8.01
CA VAL A 64 -16.93 -1.75 -6.55
C VAL A 64 -16.04 -2.76 -5.81
N ALA A 65 -16.04 -4.02 -6.25
CA ALA A 65 -15.27 -5.08 -5.61
C ALA A 65 -13.76 -4.79 -5.65
N GLY A 66 -13.21 -4.39 -6.81
CA GLY A 66 -11.78 -4.11 -6.94
C GLY A 66 -11.36 -2.88 -6.15
N PHE A 67 -12.20 -1.83 -6.18
CA PHE A 67 -11.96 -0.64 -5.38
C PHE A 67 -11.94 -0.94 -3.87
N VAL A 68 -12.93 -1.69 -3.36
CA VAL A 68 -13.02 -2.04 -1.94
C VAL A 68 -11.84 -2.90 -1.51
N LEU A 69 -11.42 -3.89 -2.31
CA LEU A 69 -10.25 -4.71 -2.00
C LEU A 69 -8.97 -3.87 -1.89
N LEU A 70 -8.74 -2.94 -2.82
CA LEU A 70 -7.59 -2.04 -2.76
C LEU A 70 -7.67 -1.07 -1.59
N LEU A 71 -8.84 -0.52 -1.31
CA LEU A 71 -9.05 0.40 -0.18
C LEU A 71 -8.79 -0.31 1.15
N LEU A 72 -9.36 -1.50 1.35
CA LEU A 72 -9.13 -2.31 2.55
C LEU A 72 -7.66 -2.74 2.66
N GLY A 73 -7.01 -3.08 1.54
CA GLY A 73 -5.58 -3.33 1.51
C GLY A 73 -4.76 -2.13 1.99
N GLY A 74 -5.06 -0.92 1.49
CA GLY A 74 -4.39 0.31 1.92
C GLY A 74 -4.64 0.65 3.40
N LEU A 75 -5.85 0.42 3.89
CA LEU A 75 -6.21 0.60 5.30
C LEU A 75 -5.46 -0.38 6.21
N LEU A 76 -5.39 -1.66 5.85
CA LEU A 76 -4.63 -2.66 6.61
C LEU A 76 -3.13 -2.35 6.62
N TYR A 77 -2.58 -1.92 5.48
CA TYR A 77 -1.18 -1.50 5.41
C TYR A 77 -0.91 -0.30 6.33
N THR A 78 -1.82 0.67 6.34
CA THR A 78 -1.74 1.84 7.21
C THR A 78 -1.84 1.47 8.68
N ALA A 79 -2.79 0.59 9.04
CA ALA A 79 -2.94 0.08 10.39
C ALA A 79 -1.64 -0.62 10.86
N GLY A 80 -1.09 -1.53 10.05
CA GLY A 80 0.19 -2.17 10.36
C GLY A 80 1.31 -1.15 10.57
N ALA A 81 1.45 -0.15 9.70
CA ALA A 81 2.48 0.88 9.82
C ALA A 81 2.34 1.71 11.11
N VAL A 82 1.11 2.04 11.51
CA VAL A 82 0.81 2.71 12.80
C VAL A 82 1.22 1.81 13.96
N ILE A 83 0.85 0.53 13.93
CA ILE A 83 1.21 -0.44 14.97
C ILE A 83 2.74 -0.55 15.11
N TYR A 84 3.45 -0.63 13.99
CA TYR A 84 4.91 -0.67 13.99
C TYR A 84 5.56 0.63 14.50
N ALA A 85 4.99 1.78 14.15
CA ALA A 85 5.51 3.09 14.53
C ALA A 85 5.34 3.36 16.03
N PHE A 86 4.19 2.99 16.61
CA PHE A 86 3.86 3.27 18.01
C PHE A 86 4.07 2.08 18.94
N ARG A 87 4.37 0.88 18.41
CA ARG A 87 4.53 -0.37 19.16
C ARG A 87 3.28 -0.76 19.96
N THR A 88 2.11 -0.49 19.40
CA THR A 88 0.81 -0.79 20.04
C THR A 88 -0.24 -1.11 18.98
N PRO A 89 -1.10 -2.12 19.17
CA PRO A 89 -1.19 -3.00 20.33
C PRO A 89 -0.08 -4.07 20.35
N ASP A 90 0.23 -4.56 21.56
CA ASP A 90 1.22 -5.61 21.82
C ASP A 90 0.56 -6.76 22.61
N PRO A 91 -0.30 -7.55 21.95
CA PRO A 91 -1.23 -8.45 22.65
C PRO A 91 -0.53 -9.63 23.34
N TRP A 92 0.52 -10.17 22.72
CA TRP A 92 1.33 -11.26 23.29
C TRP A 92 2.82 -10.98 23.09
N PRO A 93 3.45 -10.15 23.94
CA PRO A 93 4.82 -9.68 23.73
C PRO A 93 5.88 -10.80 23.60
N GLU A 94 5.61 -11.98 24.17
CA GLU A 94 6.52 -13.13 24.13
C GLU A 94 6.39 -13.98 22.85
N THR A 95 5.28 -13.91 22.12
CA THR A 95 5.00 -14.83 21.00
C THR A 95 4.39 -14.16 19.75
N PHE A 96 3.57 -13.15 19.93
CA PHE A 96 2.88 -12.42 18.86
C PHE A 96 2.64 -10.97 19.29
N GLY A 97 3.70 -10.19 19.21
CA GLY A 97 3.70 -8.80 19.61
C GLY A 97 3.35 -7.85 18.47
N PHE A 98 3.70 -6.58 18.65
CA PHE A 98 3.42 -5.53 17.67
C PHE A 98 4.11 -5.76 16.30
N HIS A 99 5.26 -6.43 16.27
CA HIS A 99 5.96 -6.73 15.00
C HIS A 99 5.21 -7.78 14.18
N GLU A 100 4.76 -8.85 14.84
CA GLU A 100 3.99 -9.92 14.22
C GLU A 100 2.63 -9.40 13.77
N MET A 101 2.01 -8.51 14.55
CA MET A 101 0.78 -7.82 14.15
C MET A 101 0.99 -6.95 12.90
N PHE A 102 2.08 -6.18 12.84
CA PHE A 102 2.47 -5.45 11.62
C PHE A 102 2.63 -6.39 10.42
N HIS A 103 3.31 -7.53 10.60
CA HIS A 103 3.46 -8.53 9.54
C HIS A 103 2.11 -9.13 9.12
N ALA A 104 1.22 -9.46 10.05
CA ALA A 104 -0.11 -9.96 9.75
C ALA A 104 -0.94 -8.95 8.94
N CYS A 105 -0.95 -7.68 9.35
CA CYS A 105 -1.62 -6.61 8.61
C CYS A 105 -1.05 -6.45 7.19
N THR A 106 0.27 -6.47 7.03
CA THR A 106 0.92 -6.32 5.72
C THR A 106 0.69 -7.53 4.82
N VAL A 107 0.69 -8.75 5.36
CA VAL A 107 0.33 -9.97 4.61
C VAL A 107 -1.13 -9.94 4.18
N ALA A 108 -2.06 -9.60 5.08
CA ALA A 108 -3.47 -9.48 4.74
C ALA A 108 -3.71 -8.41 3.66
N ALA A 109 -3.04 -7.25 3.79
CA ALA A 109 -3.07 -6.21 2.76
C ALA A 109 -2.57 -6.73 1.40
N ALA A 110 -1.44 -7.46 1.39
CA ALA A 110 -0.88 -8.04 0.17
C ALA A 110 -1.83 -9.07 -0.48
N VAL A 111 -2.51 -9.90 0.32
CA VAL A 111 -3.52 -10.84 -0.16
C VAL A 111 -4.69 -10.12 -0.82
N LEU A 112 -5.22 -9.04 -0.21
CA LEU A 112 -6.31 -8.27 -0.81
C LEU A 112 -5.90 -7.65 -2.16
N HIS A 113 -4.70 -7.07 -2.24
CA HIS A 113 -4.17 -6.53 -3.49
C HIS A 113 -3.98 -7.62 -4.54
N TYR A 114 -3.44 -8.78 -4.14
CA TYR A 114 -3.27 -9.92 -5.02
C TYR A 114 -4.62 -10.38 -5.58
N VAL A 115 -5.65 -10.53 -4.74
CA VAL A 115 -6.99 -10.93 -5.18
C VAL A 115 -7.58 -9.90 -6.15
N ALA A 116 -7.45 -8.60 -5.86
CA ALA A 116 -7.90 -7.55 -6.77
C ALA A 116 -7.19 -7.63 -8.13
N ILE A 117 -5.88 -7.86 -8.14
CA ILE A 117 -5.12 -7.97 -9.38
C ILE A 117 -5.48 -9.24 -10.14
N ALA A 118 -5.48 -10.38 -9.46
CA ALA A 118 -5.63 -11.70 -10.05
C ALA A 118 -7.03 -11.92 -10.64
N PHE A 119 -8.07 -11.47 -9.94
CA PHE A 119 -9.45 -11.80 -10.29
C PHE A 119 -10.25 -10.64 -10.89
N ILE A 120 -9.73 -9.40 -10.84
CA ILE A 120 -10.46 -8.23 -11.34
C ILE A 120 -9.66 -7.50 -12.41
N VAL A 121 -8.38 -7.23 -12.16
CA VAL A 121 -7.54 -6.51 -13.13
C VAL A 121 -7.14 -7.40 -14.29
N LEU A 122 -6.56 -8.57 -14.02
CA LEU A 122 -6.06 -9.49 -15.05
C LEU A 122 -7.14 -9.91 -16.05
N PRO A 123 -8.36 -10.32 -15.63
CA PRO A 123 -9.39 -10.74 -16.58
C PRO A 123 -9.90 -9.62 -17.49
N LYS A 124 -9.72 -8.34 -17.11
CA LYS A 124 -10.09 -7.18 -17.91
C LYS A 124 -9.00 -6.73 -18.90
N ALA A 125 -7.81 -7.32 -18.79
CA ALA A 125 -6.65 -6.94 -19.60
C ALA A 125 -6.45 -7.82 -20.85
N GLY A 126 -7.29 -8.84 -21.05
CA GLY A 126 -7.36 -9.68 -22.26
C GLY A 126 -8.65 -9.41 -23.02
#